data_AF-A0A2V6QUS9-F1
#
_entry.id   AF-A0A2V6QUS9-F1
#
_cell.length_a   1.000
_cell.length_b   1.000
_cell.length_c   1.000
_cell.angle_alpha   90.00
_cell.angle_beta   90.00
_cell.angle_gamma   90.00
#
_symmetry.space_group_name_H-M   'P 1'
#
loop_
_entity.id
_entity.type
_entity.pdbx_description
1 polymer ?
#
loop_
_entity_poly.entity_id
_entity_poly.type
_entity_poly.pdbx_seq_one_letter_code
_entity_poly.pdbx_strand_id
1 'polypeptide(L)'
;TRAAALALVISTLGFAILKFTDLKDKSEWVFPAAGAGALAGGLAFGVGMTLAGGCGAGSIWRAGEGQVKLWATVACFALGASLARLLAGQTGLLQKLGAAVFLPSALGWGGAIGLIVAVALGWAMLATWNEETRRFSAI
;
A
#
# COMPACT_ATOMS: atom_id res chain seq x y z
N THR A 1 -6.36 -13.67 2.16
CA THR A 1 -6.62 -12.77 1.01
C THR A 1 -7.98 -12.07 1.10
N ARG A 2 -9.07 -12.80 1.37
CA ARG A 2 -10.45 -12.26 1.47
C ARG A 2 -10.61 -11.12 2.49
N ALA A 3 -10.10 -11.28 3.71
CA ALA A 3 -10.17 -10.24 4.76
C ALA A 3 -9.43 -8.95 4.38
N ALA A 4 -8.27 -9.06 3.71
CA ALA A 4 -7.50 -7.90 3.26
C ALA A 4 -8.25 -7.13 2.16
N ALA A 5 -8.85 -7.83 1.19
CA ALA A 5 -9.66 -7.20 0.16
C ALA A 5 -10.89 -6.49 0.75
N LEU A 6 -11.57 -7.11 1.71
CA LEU A 6 -12.70 -6.48 2.40
C LEU A 6 -12.27 -5.23 3.17
N ALA A 7 -11.14 -5.29 3.89
CA ALA A 7 -10.58 -4.14 4.60
C ALA A 7 -10.27 -2.98 3.64
N LEU A 8 -9.68 -3.26 2.47
CA LEU A 8 -9.41 -2.24 1.45
C LEU A 8 -10.71 -1.58 0.96
N VAL A 9 -11.76 -2.35 0.69
CA VAL A 9 -13.05 -1.81 0.25
C VAL A 9 -13.68 -0.93 1.33
N ILE A 10 -13.73 -1.41 2.57
CA ILE A 10 -14.31 -0.65 3.70
C ILE A 10 -13.52 0.64 3.94
N SER A 11 -12.19 0.57 3.98
CA SER A 11 -11.34 1.76 4.14
C SER A 11 -11.54 2.75 2.99
N THR A 12 -11.63 2.28 1.76
CA THR A 12 -11.87 3.14 0.58
C THR A 12 -13.19 3.89 0.71
N LEU A 13 -14.27 3.21 1.11
CA LEU A 13 -15.56 3.85 1.34
C LEU A 13 -15.50 4.87 2.49
N GLY A 14 -14.84 4.53 3.60
CA GLY A 14 -14.65 5.43 4.73
C GLY A 14 -13.91 6.72 4.34
N PHE A 15 -12.79 6.60 3.64
CA PHE A 15 -12.05 7.77 3.14
C PHE A 15 -12.81 8.54 2.07
N ALA A 16 -13.59 7.84 1.23
CA ALA A 16 -14.41 8.50 0.22
C ALA A 16 -15.49 9.37 0.86
N ILE A 17 -16.19 8.88 1.89
CA ILE A 17 -17.19 9.65 2.63
C ILE A 17 -16.55 10.89 3.25
N LEU A 18 -15.43 10.75 3.96
CA LEU A 18 -14.74 11.88 4.61
C LEU A 18 -14.33 12.99 3.62
N LYS A 19 -13.87 12.60 2.42
CA LYS A 19 -13.48 13.54 1.36
C LYS A 19 -14.67 14.07 0.56
N PHE A 20 -15.80 13.37 0.56
CA PHE A 20 -17.02 13.81 -0.11
C PHE A 20 -17.77 14.85 0.73
N THR A 21 -17.81 14.67 2.05
CA THR A 21 -18.46 15.59 3.00
C THR A 21 -17.58 16.79 3.38
N ASP A 22 -16.45 16.98 2.70
CA ASP A 22 -15.51 18.09 2.93
C ASP A 22 -14.97 18.18 4.37
N LEU A 23 -15.01 17.07 5.13
CA LEU A 23 -14.39 16.97 6.46
C LEU A 23 -12.86 16.93 6.38
N LYS A 24 -12.33 16.61 5.20
CA LYS A 24 -10.91 16.55 4.88
C LYS A 24 -10.72 17.07 3.46
N ASP A 25 -9.72 17.92 3.24
CA ASP A 25 -9.40 18.43 1.91
C ASP A 25 -9.18 17.32 0.90
N LYS A 26 -9.63 17.55 -0.33
CA LYS A 26 -9.57 16.53 -1.40
C LYS A 26 -8.13 16.17 -1.77
N SER A 27 -7.23 17.16 -1.72
CA SER A 27 -5.79 17.03 -1.98
C SER A 27 -4.99 16.48 -0.80
N GLU A 28 -5.56 16.41 0.40
CA GLU A 28 -4.86 15.87 1.57
C GLU A 28 -4.53 14.39 1.35
N TRP A 29 -3.29 14.02 1.65
CA TRP A 29 -2.79 12.65 1.51
C TRP A 29 -2.81 12.09 0.08
N VAL A 30 -2.76 12.94 -0.95
CA VAL A 30 -2.56 12.52 -2.35
C VAL A 30 -1.08 12.65 -2.72
N PHE A 31 -0.32 11.58 -2.54
CA PHE A 31 1.09 11.54 -2.90
C PHE A 31 1.32 11.32 -4.40
N PRO A 32 2.46 11.75 -4.96
CA PRO A 32 2.87 11.45 -6.34
C PRO A 32 3.28 9.98 -6.49
N ALA A 33 2.33 9.08 -6.24
CA ALA A 33 2.54 7.65 -6.22
C ALA A 33 2.11 6.98 -7.54
N ALA A 34 1.30 7.62 -8.38
CA ALA A 34 0.85 6.99 -9.63
C ALA A 34 2.00 6.96 -10.65
N GLY A 35 2.56 5.78 -10.93
CA GLY A 35 3.61 5.61 -11.93
C GLY A 35 4.62 4.52 -11.57
N ALA A 36 5.77 4.56 -12.26
CA ALA A 36 6.84 3.59 -12.10
C ALA A 36 7.40 3.55 -10.67
N GLY A 37 7.39 4.67 -9.95
CA GLY A 37 7.84 4.75 -8.56
C GLY A 37 7.08 3.84 -7.60
N ALA A 38 5.75 3.79 -7.67
CA ALA A 38 4.98 2.89 -6.82
C ALA A 38 5.15 1.43 -7.20
N LEU A 39 5.31 1.12 -8.49
CA LEU A 39 5.58 -0.26 -8.93
C LEU A 39 6.94 -0.74 -8.43
N ALA A 40 8.00 0.02 -8.70
CA ALA A 40 9.35 -0.33 -8.27
C ALA A 40 9.48 -0.35 -6.74
N GLY A 41 8.97 0.68 -6.06
CA GLY A 41 8.98 0.77 -4.60
C GLY A 41 8.14 -0.31 -3.93
N GLY A 42 6.95 -0.60 -4.46
CA GLY A 42 6.07 -1.66 -3.96
C GLY A 42 6.69 -3.05 -4.12
N LEU A 43 7.34 -3.33 -5.25
CA LEU A 43 8.09 -4.58 -5.47
C LEU A 43 9.27 -4.71 -4.50
N ALA A 44 10.10 -3.66 -4.38
CA ALA A 44 11.22 -3.66 -3.45
C ALA A 44 10.77 -3.85 -1.99
N PHE A 45 9.68 -3.18 -1.60
CA PHE A 45 9.06 -3.35 -0.28
C PHE A 45 8.52 -4.78 -0.09
N GLY A 46 7.88 -5.36 -1.10
CA GLY A 46 7.42 -6.75 -1.09
C GLY A 46 8.54 -7.75 -0.86
N VAL A 47 9.64 -7.63 -1.61
CA VAL A 47 10.84 -8.45 -1.43
C VAL A 47 11.39 -8.27 -0.01
N GLY A 48 11.50 -7.02 0.47
CA GLY A 48 11.92 -6.73 1.84
C GLY A 48 11.05 -7.42 2.90
N MET A 49 9.73 -7.40 2.76
CA MET A 49 8.81 -8.08 3.68
C MET A 49 9.05 -9.60 3.72
N THR A 50 9.29 -10.23 2.56
CA THR A 50 9.58 -11.68 2.52
C THR A 50 10.89 -12.03 3.21
N LEU A 51 11.94 -11.23 3.03
CA LEU A 51 13.25 -11.44 3.66
C LEU A 51 13.20 -11.19 5.18
N ALA A 52 12.50 -10.14 5.60
CA ALA A 52 12.34 -9.80 7.01
C ALA A 52 11.49 -10.84 7.77
N GLY A 53 10.55 -11.49 7.09
CA GLY A 53 9.60 -12.44 7.68
C GLY A 53 8.41 -11.75 8.37
N GLY A 54 8.06 -10.55 7.93
CA GLY A 54 6.95 -9.77 8.48
C GLY A 54 6.53 -8.59 7.59
N CYS A 55 5.25 -8.25 7.60
CA CYS A 55 4.75 -7.02 7.01
C CYS A 55 4.93 -5.85 8.01
N GLY A 56 4.96 -4.60 7.54
CA GLY A 56 5.26 -3.44 8.41
C GLY A 56 4.45 -3.42 9.73
N ALA A 57 3.12 -3.53 9.64
CA ALA A 57 2.26 -3.56 10.82
C ALA A 57 2.46 -4.81 11.71
N GLY A 58 2.58 -5.99 11.10
CA GLY A 58 2.81 -7.25 11.82
C GLY A 58 4.18 -7.28 12.50
N SER A 59 5.20 -6.68 11.90
CA SER A 59 6.54 -6.56 12.46
C SER A 59 6.53 -5.73 13.73
N ILE A 60 5.79 -4.61 13.77
CA ILE A 60 5.64 -3.78 14.97
C ILE A 60 4.89 -4.55 16.06
N TRP A 61 3.78 -5.21 15.72
CA TRP A 61 2.99 -5.97 16.68
C TRP A 61 3.79 -7.10 17.33
N ARG A 62 4.44 -7.93 16.51
CA ARG A 62 5.23 -9.08 17.00
C ARG A 62 6.54 -8.64 17.67
N ALA A 63 7.10 -7.49 17.30
CA ALA A 63 8.14 -6.86 18.10
C ALA A 63 7.64 -6.54 19.51
N GLY A 64 6.43 -5.99 19.64
CA GLY A 64 5.76 -5.76 20.93
C GLY A 64 5.52 -7.04 21.74
N GLU A 65 5.27 -8.17 21.07
CA GLU A 65 5.16 -9.50 21.70
C GLU A 65 6.53 -10.08 22.15
N GLY A 66 7.64 -9.38 21.93
CA GLY A 66 8.98 -9.76 22.40
C GLY A 66 9.88 -10.44 21.36
N GLN A 67 9.50 -10.42 20.08
CA GLN A 67 10.34 -11.01 19.02
C GLN A 67 11.54 -10.11 18.69
N VAL A 68 12.70 -10.42 19.27
CA VAL A 68 13.95 -9.63 19.15
C VAL A 68 14.40 -9.44 17.69
N LYS A 69 14.25 -10.45 16.82
CA LYS A 69 14.56 -10.33 15.39
C LYS A 69 13.78 -9.17 14.73
N LEU A 70 12.54 -8.96 15.14
CA LEU A 70 11.69 -7.92 14.57
C LEU A 70 11.98 -6.54 15.14
N TRP A 71 12.63 -6.44 16.29
CA TRP A 71 13.11 -5.15 16.81
C TRP A 71 14.14 -4.54 15.86
N ALA A 72 15.12 -5.34 15.44
CA ALA A 72 16.10 -4.94 14.44
C ALA A 72 15.43 -4.60 13.10
N THR A 73 14.44 -5.40 12.69
CA THR A 73 13.67 -5.15 11.45
C THR A 73 12.96 -3.79 11.49
N VAL A 74 12.27 -3.47 12.59
CA VAL A 74 11.55 -2.20 12.77
C VAL A 74 12.52 -1.02 12.80
N ALA A 75 13.65 -1.15 13.50
CA ALA A 75 14.68 -0.11 13.54
C ALA A 75 15.28 0.17 12.15
N CYS A 76 15.68 -0.87 11.41
CA CYS A 76 16.19 -0.72 10.06
C CYS A 76 15.13 -0.18 9.09
N PHE A 77 13.87 -0.60 9.23
CA PHE A 77 12.77 -0.07 8.43
C PHE A 77 12.55 1.42 8.69
N ALA A 78 12.55 1.86 9.95
CA ALA A 78 12.39 3.26 10.33
C ALA A 78 13.55 4.14 9.80
N LEU A 79 14.79 3.67 9.95
CA LEU A 79 15.98 4.37 9.45
C LEU A 79 16.01 4.41 7.92
N GLY A 80 15.78 3.28 7.27
CA GLY A 80 15.75 3.17 5.81
C GLY A 80 14.65 4.02 5.17
N ALA A 81 13.43 3.99 5.73
CA ALA A 81 12.32 4.81 5.25
C ALA A 81 12.61 6.32 5.44
N SER A 82 13.19 6.70 6.58
CA SER A 82 13.56 8.10 6.85
C SER A 82 14.65 8.60 5.90
N LEU A 83 15.69 7.79 5.67
CA LEU A 83 16.77 8.13 4.74
C LEU A 83 16.27 8.20 3.30
N ALA A 84 15.46 7.24 2.86
CA ALA A 84 14.85 7.25 1.54
C ALA A 84 13.98 8.49 1.32
N ARG A 85 13.23 8.92 2.35
CA ARG A 85 12.41 10.13 2.28
C ARG A 85 13.27 11.40 2.18
N LEU A 86 14.34 11.49 2.97
CA LEU A 86 15.29 12.61 2.92
C LEU A 86 15.94 12.70 1.54
N LEU A 87 16.45 11.58 1.01
CA LEU A 87 17.07 11.52 -0.32
C LEU A 87 16.07 11.89 -1.42
N ALA A 88 14.86 11.34 -1.38
CA ALA A 88 13.83 11.64 -2.37
C ALA A 88 13.38 13.11 -2.35
N GLY A 89 13.36 13.73 -1.17
CA GLY A 89 13.09 15.16 -1.00
C GLY A 89 14.21 16.04 -1.57
N GLN A 90 15.46 15.76 -1.21
CA GLN A 90 16.62 16.55 -1.64
C GLN A 90 16.90 16.46 -3.15
N THR A 91 16.65 15.29 -3.74
CA THR A 91 16.92 15.05 -5.17
C THR A 91 15.75 15.42 -6.08
N GLY A 92 14.59 15.80 -5.52
CA GLY A 92 13.35 16.01 -6.27
C GLY A 92 12.84 14.74 -6.98
N LEU A 93 13.40 13.57 -6.63
CA LEU A 93 13.10 12.30 -7.29
C LEU A 93 11.62 11.92 -7.14
N LEU A 94 10.98 12.33 -6.05
CA LEU A 94 9.56 12.10 -5.79
C LEU A 94 8.66 12.68 -6.89
N GLN A 95 9.03 13.84 -7.46
CA GLN A 95 8.27 14.50 -8.53
C GLN A 95 8.50 13.88 -9.91
N LYS A 96 9.58 13.11 -10.07
CA LYS A 96 9.94 12.43 -11.33
C LYS A 96 9.43 10.99 -11.39
N LEU A 97 9.18 10.37 -10.24
CA LEU A 97 8.82 8.96 -10.13
C LEU A 97 7.32 8.68 -10.29
N GLY A 98 6.47 9.69 -10.13
CA GLY A 98 5.02 9.53 -10.25
C GLY A 98 4.26 10.84 -10.29
N ALA A 99 2.99 10.74 -10.65
CA ALA A 99 2.04 11.84 -10.67
C ALA A 99 1.12 11.75 -9.45
N ALA A 100 0.77 12.91 -8.88
CA ALA A 100 -0.25 13.01 -7.84
C ALA A 100 -1.62 12.99 -8.52
N VAL A 101 -2.22 11.81 -8.64
CA VAL A 101 -3.52 11.62 -9.32
C VAL A 101 -4.59 11.37 -8.28
N PHE A 102 -5.59 12.25 -8.24
CA PHE A 102 -6.81 12.03 -7.47
C PHE A 102 -7.85 11.34 -8.35
N LEU A 103 -8.02 10.02 -8.18
CA LEU A 103 -8.91 9.21 -9.04
C LEU A 103 -10.34 9.81 -9.21
N PRO A 104 -11.01 10.33 -8.17
CA PRO A 104 -12.34 10.90 -8.33
C PRO A 104 -12.40 12.16 -9.20
N SER A 105 -11.31 12.92 -9.37
CA SER A 105 -11.32 14.08 -10.29
C SER A 105 -11.25 13.68 -11.75
N ALA A 106 -10.70 12.50 -12.07
CA ALA A 106 -10.60 11.99 -13.44
C ALA A 106 -11.82 11.13 -13.85
N LEU A 107 -12.30 10.28 -12.95
CA LEU A 107 -13.33 9.25 -13.24
C LEU A 107 -14.67 9.49 -12.55
N GLY A 108 -14.78 10.56 -11.75
CA GLY A 108 -15.89 10.75 -10.83
C GLY A 108 -15.85 9.79 -9.64
N TRP A 109 -16.65 10.07 -8.61
CA TRP A 109 -16.69 9.28 -7.38
C TRP A 109 -17.10 7.83 -7.60
N GLY A 110 -18.16 7.60 -8.37
CA GLY A 110 -18.64 6.25 -8.68
C GLY A 110 -17.63 5.43 -9.48
N GLY A 111 -17.00 6.03 -10.49
CA GLY A 111 -15.96 5.38 -11.29
C GLY A 111 -14.70 5.04 -10.49
N ALA A 112 -14.24 5.96 -9.64
CA ALA A 112 -13.08 5.74 -8.79
C ALA A 112 -13.29 4.61 -7.78
N ILE A 113 -14.43 4.61 -7.08
CA ILE A 113 -14.78 3.56 -6.11
C ILE A 113 -14.97 2.22 -6.84
N GLY A 114 -15.71 2.22 -7.96
CA GLY A 114 -15.94 1.03 -8.77
C GLY A 114 -14.64 0.39 -9.25
N LEU A 115 -13.68 1.20 -9.71
CA LEU A 115 -12.36 0.72 -10.13
C LEU A 115 -11.60 0.07 -8.98
N ILE A 116 -11.52 0.70 -7.80
CA ILE A 116 -10.80 0.16 -6.65
C ILE A 116 -11.44 -1.15 -6.18
N VAL A 117 -12.77 -1.20 -6.12
CA VAL A 117 -13.50 -2.42 -5.76
C VAL A 117 -13.25 -3.52 -6.80
N ALA A 118 -13.30 -3.21 -8.09
CA ALA A 118 -13.03 -4.18 -9.15
C ALA A 118 -11.61 -4.75 -9.07
N VAL A 119 -10.61 -3.89 -8.82
CA VAL A 119 -9.22 -4.33 -8.64
C VAL A 119 -9.07 -5.20 -7.39
N ALA A 120 -9.67 -4.81 -6.26
CA ALA A 120 -9.60 -5.57 -5.01
C ALA A 120 -10.28 -6.94 -5.14
N LEU A 121 -11.43 -7.01 -5.81
CA LEU A 121 -12.15 -8.26 -6.08
C LEU A 121 -11.37 -9.14 -7.07
N GLY A 122 -10.89 -8.57 -8.17
CA GLY A 122 -10.07 -9.29 -9.14
C GLY A 122 -8.83 -9.89 -8.50
N TRP A 123 -8.13 -9.12 -7.66
CA TRP A 123 -7.00 -9.63 -6.88
C TRP A 123 -7.41 -10.73 -5.90
N ALA A 124 -8.50 -10.55 -5.14
CA ALA A 124 -8.97 -11.58 -4.22
C ALA A 124 -9.36 -12.88 -4.93
N MET A 125 -10.01 -12.79 -6.10
CA MET A 125 -10.37 -13.95 -6.93
C MET A 125 -9.13 -14.65 -7.46
N LEU A 126 -8.18 -13.91 -8.04
CA LEU A 126 -6.93 -14.48 -8.54
C LEU A 126 -6.12 -15.14 -7.43
N ALA A 127 -6.04 -14.49 -6.26
CA ALA A 127 -5.29 -15.01 -5.13
C ALA A 127 -5.95 -16.26 -4.53
N THR A 128 -7.28 -16.28 -4.40
CA THR A 128 -8.01 -17.48 -3.93
C THR A 128 -7.95 -18.62 -4.94
N TRP A 129 -8.06 -18.33 -6.24
CA TRP A 129 -7.84 -19.34 -7.28
C TRP A 129 -6.42 -19.91 -7.23
N ASN A 130 -5.41 -19.07 -6.99
CA ASN A 130 -4.04 -19.55 -6.83
C ASN A 130 -3.84 -20.36 -5.54
N GLU A 131 -4.51 -20.00 -4.44
CA GLU A 131 -4.51 -20.79 -3.20
C GLU A 131 -5.12 -22.19 -3.42
N GLU A 132 -6.20 -22.29 -4.21
CA GLU A 132 -6.87 -23.57 -4.52
C GLU A 132 -6.08 -24.44 -5.50
N THR A 133 -5.52 -23.82 -6.55
CA THR A 133 -4.79 -24.55 -7.60
C THR A 133 -3.31 -24.78 -7.31
N ARG A 134 -2.75 -24.07 -6.31
CA ARG A 134 -1.32 -24.02 -5.95
C ARG A 134 -0.36 -23.79 -7.12
N ARG A 135 -0.84 -23.23 -8.22
CA ARG A 135 -0.10 -23.21 -9.49
C ARG A 135 1.12 -22.29 -9.48
N PHE A 136 1.06 -21.22 -8.67
CA PHE A 136 2.12 -20.23 -8.50
C PHE A 136 2.59 -20.09 -7.04
N SER A 137 2.20 -21.01 -6.15
CA SER A 137 2.78 -21.06 -4.80
C SER A 137 4.14 -21.74 -4.85
N ALA A 138 5.16 -21.10 -4.28
CA ALA A 138 6.53 -21.61 -4.29
C ALA A 138 6.78 -22.81 -3.34
N ILE A 139 5.72 -23.37 -2.72
CA ILE A 139 5.70 -24.65 -1.99
C ILE A 139 4.31 -25.29 -2.14
#